data_AF-A0A9N7NKE6-F1
#
_entry.id   AF-A0A9N7NKE6-F1
#
_cell.length_a   1.000
_cell.length_b   1.000
_cell.length_c   1.000
_cell.angle_alpha   90.00
_cell.angle_beta   90.00
_cell.angle_gamma   90.00
#
_symmetry.space_group_name_H-M   'P 1'
#
loop_
_entity.id
_entity.type
_entity.pdbx_description
1 polymer ?
#
loop_
_entity_poly.entity_id
_entity_poly.type
_entity_poly.pdbx_seq_one_letter_code
_entity_poly.pdbx_strand_id
1 'polypeptide(L)'
;MAITSQNVWEPIRNLKDPSVVKIAGIAVLIHNRQAAETSLKLDSIVSGKIQYNHSQDPGTIFNRRYDLIIVAVDGKNIKKHYEVVITDKPLILESFDEVL
;
A
#
# COMPACT_ATOMS: atom_id res chain seq x y z
N MET A 1 -21.32 6.56 -23.68
CA MET A 1 -19.89 6.23 -23.53
C MET A 1 -19.75 5.39 -22.28
N ALA A 2 -19.17 4.18 -22.38
CA ALA A 2 -18.91 3.35 -21.21
C ALA A 2 -17.68 3.91 -20.49
N ILE A 3 -17.86 4.46 -19.29
CA ILE A 3 -16.74 4.78 -18.41
C ILE A 3 -16.24 3.44 -17.87
N THR A 4 -15.23 2.86 -18.50
CA THR A 4 -14.57 1.65 -17.99
C THR A 4 -13.92 1.99 -16.67
N SER A 5 -14.54 1.60 -15.56
CA SER A 5 -13.89 1.57 -14.24
C SER A 5 -12.70 0.62 -14.32
N GLN A 6 -11.50 1.15 -14.55
CA GLN A 6 -10.29 0.35 -14.61
C GLN A 6 -9.89 -0.06 -13.18
N ASN A 7 -10.59 -1.05 -12.63
CA ASN A 7 -10.18 -1.81 -11.45
C ASN A 7 -9.00 -2.74 -11.80
N VAL A 8 -8.00 -2.26 -12.54
CA VAL A 8 -6.90 -3.08 -13.06
C VAL A 8 -5.75 -3.04 -12.06
N TRP A 9 -5.20 -4.21 -11.78
CA TRP A 9 -3.94 -4.31 -11.05
C TRP A 9 -2.78 -4.08 -12.00
N GLU A 10 -1.95 -3.10 -11.68
CA GLU A 10 -0.76 -2.74 -12.43
C GLU A 10 0.51 -3.17 -11.68
N PRO A 11 1.50 -3.78 -12.34
CA PRO A 11 2.75 -4.15 -11.68
C PRO A 11 3.51 -2.89 -11.24
N ILE A 12 3.99 -2.88 -10.00
CA ILE A 12 4.84 -1.80 -9.48
C ILE A 12 6.24 -1.97 -10.05
N ARG A 13 6.62 -1.06 -10.96
CA ARG A 13 7.92 -1.12 -11.64
C ARG A 13 9.09 -0.73 -10.74
N ASN A 14 8.90 0.29 -9.91
CA ASN A 14 9.92 0.77 -8.98
C ASN A 14 9.56 0.37 -7.54
N LEU A 15 10.05 -0.79 -7.11
CA LEU A 15 9.84 -1.27 -5.73
C LEU A 15 10.60 -0.43 -4.69
N LYS A 16 11.56 0.41 -5.13
CA LYS A 16 12.29 1.35 -4.28
C LYS A 16 11.64 2.72 -4.21
N ASP A 17 10.47 2.90 -4.83
CA ASP A 17 9.69 4.14 -4.68
C ASP A 17 9.45 4.40 -3.18
N PRO A 18 9.76 5.61 -2.67
CA PRO A 18 9.60 5.92 -1.24
C PRO A 18 8.19 5.65 -0.71
N SER A 19 7.16 5.82 -1.53
CA SER A 19 5.77 5.54 -1.16
C SER A 19 5.54 4.05 -0.96
N VAL A 20 6.07 3.22 -1.87
CA VAL A 20 5.94 1.75 -1.81
C VAL A 20 6.69 1.20 -0.60
N VAL A 21 7.90 1.69 -0.34
CA VAL A 21 8.70 1.33 0.83
C VAL A 21 7.98 1.73 2.13
N LYS A 22 7.41 2.94 2.18
CA LYS A 22 6.62 3.41 3.32
C LYS A 22 5.42 2.51 3.59
N ILE A 23 4.68 2.12 2.55
CA ILE A 23 3.52 1.24 2.65
C ILE A 23 3.91 -0.15 3.20
N ALA A 24 4.98 -0.75 2.68
CA ALA A 24 5.49 -2.02 3.19
C ALA A 24 5.92 -1.92 4.66
N GLY A 25 6.61 -0.84 5.04
CA GLY A 25 7.03 -0.59 6.42
C GLY A 25 5.85 -0.42 7.39
N ILE A 26 4.81 0.31 6.97
CA ILE A 26 3.57 0.47 7.75
C ILE A 26 2.88 -0.88 7.95
N ALA A 27 2.83 -1.73 6.93
CA ALA A 27 2.22 -3.05 7.05
C ALA A 27 2.92 -3.92 8.12
N VAL A 28 4.26 -3.94 8.11
CA VAL A 28 5.05 -4.64 9.14
C VAL A 28 4.79 -4.06 10.54
N LEU A 29 4.75 -2.73 10.65
CA LEU A 29 4.47 -2.04 11.92
C LEU A 29 3.09 -2.39 12.47
N ILE A 30 2.05 -2.36 11.62
CA ILE A 30 0.67 -2.70 12.01
C ILE A 30 0.60 -4.16 12.44
N HIS A 31 1.20 -5.07 11.68
CA HIS A 31 1.26 -6.48 12.05
C HIS A 31 1.90 -6.69 13.43
N ASN A 32 3.07 -6.08 13.67
CA ASN A 32 3.75 -6.18 14.96
C ASN A 32 2.92 -5.66 16.14
N ARG A 33 2.08 -4.64 15.91
CA ARG A 33 1.17 -4.12 16.95
C ARG A 33 -0.01 -5.05 17.21
N GLN A 34 -0.47 -5.78 16.20
CA GLN A 34 -1.64 -6.67 16.29
C GLN A 34 -1.28 -8.06 16.81
N ALA A 35 -0.15 -8.61 16.36
CA ALA A 35 0.37 -9.89 16.81
C ALA A 35 1.31 -9.63 17.98
N ALA A 36 0.79 -9.73 19.20
CA ALA A 36 1.39 -9.33 20.48
C ALA A 36 2.82 -9.86 20.79
N GLU A 37 3.43 -10.66 19.91
CA GLU A 37 4.74 -11.29 20.11
C GLU A 37 5.63 -11.25 18.86
N THR A 38 5.38 -10.32 17.92
CA THR A 38 6.16 -10.23 16.69
C THR A 38 7.03 -8.97 16.66
N SER A 39 8.27 -9.13 16.21
CA SER A 39 9.28 -8.08 16.08
C SER A 39 9.86 -8.05 14.67
N LEU A 40 9.00 -8.24 13.67
CA LEU A 40 9.40 -8.28 12.28
C LEU A 40 10.01 -6.94 11.84
N LYS A 41 11.09 -7.00 11.08
CA LYS A 41 11.71 -5.86 10.41
C LYS A 41 11.64 -6.08 8.91
N LEU A 42 11.18 -5.07 8.16
CA LEU A 42 11.19 -5.12 6.70
C LEU A 42 12.64 -5.25 6.19
N ASP A 43 12.91 -6.25 5.38
CA ASP A 43 14.20 -6.47 4.72
C ASP A 43 14.18 -5.95 3.27
N SER A 44 13.21 -6.42 2.48
CA SER A 44 13.10 -6.07 1.07
C SER A 44 11.68 -6.27 0.52
N ILE A 45 11.41 -5.66 -0.63
CA ILE A 45 10.19 -5.87 -1.42
C ILE A 45 10.59 -6.65 -2.66
N VAL A 46 9.96 -7.81 -2.86
CA VAL A 46 10.30 -8.76 -3.94
C VAL A 46 9.51 -8.44 -5.20
N SER A 47 8.22 -8.17 -5.04
CA SER A 47 7.32 -7.82 -6.12
C SER A 47 6.10 -7.11 -5.55
N GLY A 48 5.31 -6.49 -6.44
CA GLY A 48 4.05 -5.92 -6.04
C GLY A 48 3.23 -5.45 -7.22
N LYS A 49 1.94 -5.28 -6.96
CA LYS A 49 0.99 -4.68 -7.88
C LYS A 49 0.16 -3.64 -7.13
N ILE A 50 -0.31 -2.64 -7.85
CA ILE A 50 -1.13 -1.55 -7.35
C ILE A 50 -2.44 -1.49 -8.14
N GLN A 51 -3.53 -1.21 -7.46
CA GLN A 51 -4.82 -0.93 -8.08
C GLN A 51 -5.23 0.49 -7.71
N TYR A 52 -5.58 1.29 -8.71
CA TYR A 52 -6.13 2.63 -8.53
C TYR A 52 -7.64 2.55 -8.63
N ASN A 53 -8.35 2.84 -7.54
CA ASN A 53 -9.80 2.92 -7.55
C ASN A 53 -10.20 4.38 -7.75
N HIS A 54 -10.76 4.67 -8.92
CA HIS A 54 -11.21 6.00 -9.30
C HIS A 54 -12.60 6.30 -8.75
N SER A 55 -12.84 7.56 -8.41
CA SER A 55 -14.18 8.10 -8.19
C SER A 55 -14.97 8.10 -9.50
N GLN A 56 -16.29 8.33 -9.41
CA GLN A 56 -17.10 8.64 -10.60
C GLN A 56 -16.64 9.94 -11.29
N ASP A 57 -15.98 10.81 -10.53
CA ASP A 57 -15.34 12.01 -11.06
C ASP A 57 -14.04 11.67 -11.82
N PRO A 58 -13.93 12.02 -13.11
CA PRO A 58 -12.75 11.72 -13.92
C PRO A 58 -11.47 12.34 -13.32
N GLY A 59 -10.44 11.51 -13.16
CA GLY A 59 -9.13 11.95 -12.65
C GLY A 59 -8.96 11.90 -11.13
N THR A 60 -10.03 11.64 -10.38
CA THR A 60 -9.96 11.56 -8.91
C THR A 60 -9.70 10.12 -8.43
N ILE A 61 -8.56 9.88 -7.78
CA ILE A 61 -8.23 8.59 -7.16
C ILE A 61 -8.83 8.56 -5.75
N PHE A 62 -9.82 7.70 -5.54
CA PHE A 62 -10.52 7.57 -4.26
C PHE A 62 -9.73 6.70 -3.26
N ASN A 63 -9.11 5.61 -3.74
CA ASN A 63 -8.13 4.85 -2.95
C ASN A 63 -7.16 4.08 -3.83
N ARG A 64 -6.04 3.70 -3.22
CA ARG A 64 -5.00 2.85 -3.83
C ARG A 64 -4.90 1.57 -3.03
N ARG A 65 -4.92 0.42 -3.71
CA ARG A 65 -4.69 -0.87 -3.07
C ARG A 65 -3.34 -1.40 -3.51
N TYR A 66 -2.54 -1.85 -2.56
CA TYR A 66 -1.24 -2.47 -2.80
C TYR A 66 -1.34 -3.94 -2.41
N ASP A 67 -0.78 -4.79 -3.26
CA ASP A 67 -0.55 -6.21 -2.99
C ASP A 67 0.95 -6.45 -3.25
N LEU A 68 1.70 -6.68 -2.17
CA LEU A 68 3.15 -6.78 -2.17
C LEU A 68 3.60 -8.13 -1.64
N ILE A 69 4.65 -8.68 -2.23
CA ILE A 69 5.43 -9.75 -1.62
C ILE A 69 6.67 -9.11 -1.00
N ILE A 70 6.82 -9.23 0.33
CA ILE A 70 7.95 -8.69 1.08
C ILE A 70 8.76 -9.80 1.72
N VAL A 71 10.02 -9.50 2.04
CA VAL A 71 10.82 -10.26 2.99
C VAL A 71 10.89 -9.48 4.29
N ALA A 72 10.62 -10.15 5.40
CA ALA A 72 10.83 -9.60 6.73
C ALA A 72 11.69 -10.55 7.59
N VAL A 73 12.39 -9.95 8.55
CA VAL A 73 13.30 -10.63 9.47
C VAL A 73 12.71 -10.62 10.87
N ASP A 74 12.66 -11.77 11.53
CA ASP A 74 12.24 -11.85 12.94
C ASP A 74 13.38 -11.55 13.93
N GLY A 75 13.07 -11.54 15.23
CA GLY A 75 14.05 -11.33 16.29
C GLY A 75 15.16 -12.40 16.37
N LYS A 76 15.04 -13.52 15.62
CA LYS A 76 16.04 -14.59 15.51
C LYS A 76 16.85 -14.50 14.22
N ASN A 77 16.76 -13.39 13.48
CA ASN A 77 17.38 -13.18 12.18
C ASN A 77 16.91 -14.14 11.08
N ILE A 78 15.72 -14.75 11.23
CA ILE A 78 15.16 -15.62 10.21
C ILE A 78 14.40 -14.77 9.20
N LYS A 79 14.77 -14.88 7.92
CA LYS A 79 14.08 -14.24 6.79
C LYS A 79 12.92 -15.10 6.29
N LYS A 80 11.74 -14.51 6.13
CA LYS A 80 10.55 -15.15 5.54
C LYS A 80 9.86 -14.23 4.54
N HIS A 81 9.16 -14.83 3.59
CA HIS A 81 8.29 -14.13 2.66
C HIS A 81 6.91 -13.92 3.26
N TYR A 82 6.33 -12.73 3.02
CA TYR A 82 4.99 -12.37 3.45
C TYR A 82 4.23 -11.70 2.31
N GLU A 83 2.94 -12.00 2.23
CA GLU A 83 1.99 -11.27 1.40
C GLU A 83 1.40 -10.11 2.21
N VAL A 84 1.40 -8.92 1.60
CA VAL A 84 0.89 -7.69 2.20
C VAL A 84 -0.19 -7.14 1.30
N VAL A 85 -1.41 -7.06 1.82
CA VAL A 85 -2.54 -6.41 1.15
C VAL A 85 -3.00 -5.22 1.98
N ILE A 86 -2.89 -4.02 1.43
CA ILE A 86 -3.20 -2.78 2.13
C ILE A 86 -3.91 -1.79 1.21
N THR A 87 -4.93 -1.11 1.76
CA THR A 87 -5.64 -0.04 1.08
C THR A 87 -5.22 1.29 1.69
N ASP A 88 -4.53 2.10 0.90
CA ASP A 88 -4.26 3.49 1.19
C ASP A 88 -5.43 4.34 0.70
N LYS A 89 -6.10 5.00 1.63
CA LYS A 89 -7.13 6.00 1.34
C LYS A 89 -6.44 7.37 1.37
N PRO A 90 -6.06 7.96 0.22
CA PRO A 90 -5.63 9.34 0.21
C PRO A 90 -6.79 10.16 0.74
N LEU A 91 -6.54 10.90 1.82
CA LEU A 91 -7.50 11.89 2.30
C LEU A 91 -7.77 12.81 1.11
N ILE A 92 -9.02 12.90 0.69
CA ILE A 92 -9.47 13.96 -0.18
C ILE A 92 -9.06 15.22 0.58
N LEU A 93 -8.21 16.06 -0.02
CA LEU A 93 -8.15 17.47 0.36
C LEU A 93 -9.57 17.97 0.11
N GLU A 94 -10.43 17.91 1.13
CA GLU A 94 -11.59 18.76 1.17
C GLU A 94 -11.06 20.16 0.90
N SER A 95 -11.49 20.70 -0.23
CA SER A 95 -11.30 22.08 -0.64
C SER A 95 -11.47 22.98 0.58
N PHE A 96 -10.38 23.61 1.01
CA PHE A 96 -10.43 24.80 1.85
C PHE A 96 -10.90 26.00 1.01
N ASP A 97 -12.05 25.88 0.37
CA ASP A 97 -12.76 26.99 -0.24
C ASP A 97 -14.18 27.00 0.35
N GLU A 98 -14.57 28.17 0.87
CA GLU A 98 -15.73 28.46 1.74
C GLU A 98 -15.44 28.17 3.23
N VAL A 99 -15.01 29.15 4.04
CA VAL A 99 -15.80 30.33 4.41
C VAL A 99 -14.89 31.57 4.51
N LEU A 100 -15.16 32.55 3.63
CA LEU A 100 -14.91 33.98 3.86
C LEU A 100 -16.03 34.55 4.74
#